data_AF-A0A4P7L0Z6-F1
#
_entry.id   AF-A0A4P7L0Z6-F1
#
_cell.length_a   1.000
_cell.length_b   1.000
_cell.length_c   1.000
_cell.angle_alpha   90.00
_cell.angle_beta   90.00
_cell.angle_gamma   90.00
#
_symmetry.space_group_name_H-M   'P 1'
#
loop_
_entity.id
_entity.type
_entity.pdbx_description
1 polymer ?
#
loop_
_entity_poly.entity_id
_entity_poly.type
_entity_poly.pdbx_seq_one_letter_code
_entity_poly.pdbx_strand_id
1 'polypeptide(L)'
;MIYKDGTVTVVSGSSIVKGTGTKWNSNNPLVSPGMLMLIKNGNINYPYMILSVNSDTELTLADKPTFSATDTTYSINLTEPNNNSDAARALVAANTYILYFLQNMDTWMGENGVVELTLPSGKTVKLESIKALQELVEGKADSSAIDEIKETVKGKADAKDVVEISEKLDKKFDKTGGEINGNVQLNAGKINSKHGDKVVSHTFQDKDGTLIQMGDFGLGGTTIYERGNESITGGCGFFSNLGYDDDRFDGKWGSGIRLQYDKNSFYFLFLDGYGNTWTAIHLADKQSFKLKKQWSENNTTVDGNGFIKKASPIIKIYPNGHFETNDKSEGAIVQRLDTGKYLISRVLGYNSDGAWGVNGGVSVPKDINGLELIYVRDKILSNGNIEIQTFHRQHSHLPEDFQNWRIKEIIDGKPTYYVDGEPCDIPPSTWLDVRVEMPVDSIWNQQHAQKE
;
A
#
# COMPACT_ATOMS: atom_id res chain seq x y z
N MET A 1 37.01 -66.80 50.64
CA MET A 1 38.20 -65.91 50.50
C MET A 1 39.38 -66.60 51.20
N ILE A 2 40.63 -66.45 50.73
CA ILE A 2 41.77 -67.17 51.34
C ILE A 2 42.73 -66.15 51.97
N TYR A 3 43.07 -66.33 53.25
CA TYR A 3 44.16 -65.60 53.90
C TYR A 3 45.47 -66.37 53.75
N LYS A 4 46.54 -65.68 53.32
CA LYS A 4 47.85 -66.29 53.07
C LYS A 4 49.03 -65.35 53.39
N ASP A 5 48.76 -64.24 54.07
CA ASP A 5 49.78 -63.23 54.34
C ASP A 5 50.68 -63.70 55.49
N GLY A 6 51.99 -63.59 55.29
CA GLY A 6 53.01 -64.03 56.24
C GLY A 6 53.41 -65.50 56.11
N THR A 7 54.29 -65.92 56.99
CA THR A 7 54.75 -67.32 57.14
C THR A 7 54.40 -67.83 58.53
N VAL A 8 54.41 -69.15 58.70
CA VAL A 8 54.16 -69.78 60.00
C VAL A 8 55.28 -70.72 60.39
N THR A 9 55.48 -70.83 61.70
CA THR A 9 56.36 -71.79 62.33
C THR A 9 55.53 -72.69 63.23
N VAL A 10 55.66 -74.00 63.01
CA VAL A 10 55.07 -75.07 63.80
C VAL A 10 56.15 -76.00 64.32
N VAL A 11 55.93 -76.52 65.53
CA VAL A 11 56.82 -77.48 66.18
C VAL A 11 56.03 -78.77 66.42
N SER A 12 56.58 -79.91 66.02
CA SER A 12 55.96 -81.22 66.21
C SER A 12 55.57 -81.43 67.68
N GLY A 13 54.32 -81.82 67.93
CA GLY A 13 53.76 -82.03 69.26
C GLY A 13 53.22 -80.77 69.97
N SER A 14 53.36 -79.56 69.40
CA SER A 14 52.83 -78.31 69.94
C SER A 14 51.57 -77.86 69.19
N SER A 15 50.48 -77.50 69.89
CA SER A 15 49.29 -76.92 69.26
C SER A 15 49.45 -75.43 68.91
N ILE A 16 50.54 -74.79 69.35
CA ILE A 16 50.80 -73.37 69.10
C ILE A 16 51.47 -73.18 67.74
N VAL A 17 50.91 -72.27 66.95
CA VAL A 17 51.47 -71.81 65.68
C VAL A 17 51.89 -70.36 65.83
N LYS A 18 53.13 -70.06 65.45
CA LYS A 18 53.66 -68.69 65.44
C LYS A 18 53.71 -68.17 64.01
N GLY A 19 53.13 -67.01 63.78
CA GLY A 19 53.13 -66.31 62.50
C GLY A 19 54.19 -65.20 62.46
N THR A 20 54.81 -65.02 61.30
CA THR A 20 55.68 -63.88 60.98
C THR A 20 55.02 -63.07 59.87
N GLY A 21 54.78 -61.78 60.10
CA GLY A 21 54.08 -60.91 59.12
C GLY A 21 52.59 -61.24 58.96
N THR A 22 52.01 -62.01 59.87
CA THR A 22 50.59 -62.31 59.92
C THR A 22 49.82 -61.24 60.69
N LYS A 23 48.51 -61.12 60.43
CA LYS A 23 47.56 -60.21 61.09
C LYS A 23 46.27 -60.94 61.45
N TRP A 24 46.37 -62.06 62.17
CA TRP A 24 45.22 -62.93 62.44
C TRP A 24 44.14 -62.28 63.32
N ASN A 25 44.48 -61.27 64.12
CA ASN A 25 43.53 -60.54 64.96
C ASN A 25 43.02 -59.24 64.28
N SER A 26 43.34 -59.02 63.01
CA SER A 26 42.80 -57.92 62.22
C SER A 26 41.32 -58.16 61.89
N ASN A 27 40.51 -57.11 61.92
CA ASN A 27 39.10 -57.18 61.53
C ASN A 27 38.89 -57.37 60.02
N ASN A 28 39.94 -57.29 59.20
CA ASN A 28 39.84 -57.54 57.77
C ASN A 28 41.17 -58.04 57.15
N PRO A 29 41.25 -59.30 56.67
CA PRO A 29 40.26 -60.35 56.89
C PRO A 29 40.32 -60.94 58.30
N LEU A 30 39.16 -61.13 58.93
CA LEU A 30 39.05 -61.72 60.26
C LEU A 30 39.29 -63.23 60.21
N VAL A 31 40.36 -63.71 60.84
CA VAL A 31 40.57 -65.14 61.14
C VAL A 31 39.82 -65.46 62.43
N SER A 32 39.05 -66.55 62.44
CA SER A 32 38.25 -66.94 63.61
C SER A 32 38.45 -68.40 63.99
N PRO A 33 38.22 -68.76 65.27
CA PRO A 33 38.08 -70.14 65.70
C PRO A 33 37.12 -70.94 64.80
N GLY A 34 37.46 -72.20 64.53
CA GLY A 34 36.70 -73.11 63.66
C GLY A 34 37.08 -73.06 62.18
N MET A 35 37.90 -72.10 61.74
CA MET A 35 38.35 -72.03 60.35
C MET A 35 39.41 -73.10 60.03
N LEU A 36 39.40 -73.58 58.79
CA LEU A 36 40.36 -74.56 58.28
C LEU A 36 41.64 -73.85 57.81
N MET A 37 42.78 -74.28 58.39
CA MET A 37 44.12 -73.85 58.05
C MET A 37 44.88 -75.00 57.38
N LEU A 38 45.50 -74.74 56.23
CA LEU A 38 46.35 -75.68 55.52
C LEU A 38 47.81 -75.25 55.70
N ILE A 39 48.62 -76.04 56.39
CA ILE A 39 50.04 -75.74 56.64
C ILE A 39 50.91 -76.58 55.72
N LYS A 40 51.80 -75.93 54.96
CA LYS A 40 52.67 -76.63 54.01
C LYS A 40 53.87 -77.25 54.72
N ASN A 41 54.18 -78.51 54.39
CA ASN A 41 55.45 -79.15 54.74
C ASN A 41 55.98 -79.90 53.52
N GLY A 42 57.15 -79.48 53.02
CA GLY A 42 57.62 -79.89 51.69
C GLY A 42 56.63 -79.48 50.60
N ASN A 43 56.14 -80.46 49.83
CA ASN A 43 55.16 -80.24 48.75
C ASN A 43 53.72 -80.60 49.15
N ILE A 44 53.46 -80.93 50.42
CA ILE A 44 52.14 -81.39 50.90
C ILE A 44 51.54 -80.34 51.85
N ASN A 45 50.23 -80.09 51.72
CA ASN A 45 49.46 -79.23 52.62
C ASN A 45 48.69 -80.08 53.65
N TYR A 46 48.94 -79.85 54.93
CA TYR A 46 48.30 -80.57 56.02
C TYR A 46 47.17 -79.73 56.62
N PRO A 47 45.93 -80.26 56.68
CA PRO A 47 44.79 -79.55 57.24
C PRO A 47 44.80 -79.58 58.76
N TYR A 48 44.54 -78.42 59.36
CA TYR A 48 44.32 -78.24 60.79
C TYR A 48 43.16 -77.27 61.03
N MET A 49 42.39 -77.51 62.07
CA MET A 49 41.35 -76.58 62.50
C MET A 49 41.92 -75.59 63.52
N ILE A 50 41.60 -74.31 63.36
CA ILE A 50 41.98 -73.27 64.33
C ILE A 50 41.06 -73.39 65.54
N LEU A 51 41.63 -73.59 66.73
CA LEU A 51 40.90 -73.63 68.00
C LEU A 51 40.73 -72.23 68.59
N SER A 52 41.78 -71.41 68.57
CA SER A 52 41.75 -70.03 69.03
C SER A 52 42.74 -69.15 68.27
N VAL A 53 42.41 -67.87 68.13
CA VAL A 53 43.34 -66.84 67.66
C VAL A 53 43.75 -66.03 68.88
N ASN A 54 45.03 -66.03 69.22
CA ASN A 54 45.54 -65.43 70.46
C ASN A 54 46.05 -64.00 70.21
N SER A 55 46.62 -63.75 69.03
CA SER A 55 47.12 -62.44 68.60
C SER A 55 47.27 -62.39 67.07
N ASP A 56 47.80 -61.28 66.54
CA ASP A 56 48.12 -61.17 65.11
C ASP A 56 49.11 -62.23 64.63
N THR A 57 49.94 -62.76 65.52
CA THR A 57 51.07 -63.65 65.24
C THR A 57 51.04 -64.95 66.01
N GLU A 58 49.97 -65.25 66.75
CA GLU A 58 49.83 -66.51 67.47
C GLU A 58 48.41 -67.07 67.41
N LEU A 59 48.30 -68.35 67.08
CA LEU A 59 47.05 -69.10 67.14
C LEU A 59 47.29 -70.49 67.72
N THR A 60 46.21 -71.12 68.18
CA THR A 60 46.22 -72.50 68.70
C THR A 60 45.39 -73.38 67.76
N LEU A 61 45.93 -74.54 67.39
CA LEU A 61 45.26 -75.56 66.58
C LEU A 61 44.52 -76.56 67.47
N ALA A 62 43.44 -77.14 66.94
CA ALA A 62 42.67 -78.17 67.62
C ALA A 62 43.48 -79.47 67.81
N ASP A 63 44.30 -79.83 66.82
CA ASP A 63 45.17 -81.00 66.85
C ASP A 63 46.65 -80.60 66.75
N LYS A 64 47.52 -81.40 67.40
CA LYS A 64 48.98 -81.15 67.42
C LYS A 64 49.61 -81.64 66.11
N PRO A 65 50.38 -80.80 65.38
CA PRO A 65 51.11 -81.23 64.20
C PRO A 65 52.13 -82.33 64.53
N THR A 66 52.30 -83.28 63.61
CA THR A 66 53.30 -84.37 63.72
C THR A 66 54.64 -84.00 63.11
N PHE A 67 54.77 -82.80 62.55
CA PHE A 67 55.97 -82.28 61.91
C PHE A 67 56.33 -80.89 62.43
N SER A 68 57.61 -80.52 62.27
CA SER A 68 58.10 -79.16 62.51
C SER A 68 58.40 -78.50 61.17
N ALA A 69 58.03 -77.24 61.01
CA ALA A 69 58.36 -76.43 59.85
C ALA A 69 58.52 -74.96 60.29
N THR A 70 59.56 -74.29 59.81
CA THR A 70 59.85 -72.90 60.14
C THR A 70 59.67 -72.05 58.89
N ASP A 71 59.07 -70.88 59.05
CA ASP A 71 58.77 -69.93 57.97
C ASP A 71 58.10 -70.57 56.73
N THR A 72 57.22 -71.55 56.97
CA THR A 72 56.49 -72.21 55.90
C THR A 72 55.25 -71.43 55.49
N THR A 73 54.80 -71.63 54.25
CA THR A 73 53.57 -71.03 53.77
C THR A 73 52.34 -71.81 54.25
N TYR A 74 51.22 -71.11 54.32
CA TYR A 74 49.95 -71.66 54.75
C TYR A 74 48.80 -70.94 54.03
N SER A 75 47.60 -71.49 54.15
CA SER A 75 46.38 -70.79 53.77
C SER A 75 45.28 -71.05 54.79
N ILE A 76 44.48 -70.02 55.06
CA ILE A 76 43.27 -70.15 55.88
C ILE A 76 42.07 -69.84 55.00
N ASN A 77 41.09 -70.73 55.00
CA ASN A 77 39.82 -70.50 54.32
C ASN A 77 38.93 -69.62 55.20
N LEU A 78 38.78 -68.36 54.78
CA LEU A 78 37.83 -67.41 55.34
C LEU A 78 36.49 -67.67 54.64
N THR A 79 35.45 -67.96 55.41
CA THR A 79 34.12 -68.37 54.92
C THR A 79 33.49 -67.40 53.90
N GLU A 80 32.50 -67.90 53.16
CA GLU A 80 32.02 -67.48 51.83
C GLU A 80 31.49 -66.03 51.70
N PRO A 81 31.58 -65.41 50.50
CA PRO A 81 30.92 -64.12 50.20
C PRO A 81 29.40 -64.20 50.38
N ASN A 82 28.73 -63.07 50.69
CA ASN A 82 27.26 -62.94 50.88
C ASN A 82 26.70 -63.53 52.18
N ASN A 83 27.32 -63.25 53.33
CA ASN A 83 26.76 -63.52 54.65
C ASN A 83 26.59 -62.25 55.50
N ASN A 84 25.87 -62.34 56.62
CA ASN A 84 25.57 -61.18 57.49
C ASN A 84 26.83 -60.47 58.03
N SER A 85 27.94 -61.19 58.21
CA SER A 85 29.21 -60.61 58.66
C SER A 85 29.93 -59.80 57.56
N ASP A 86 29.66 -60.10 56.29
CA ASP A 86 30.12 -59.28 55.16
C ASP A 86 29.28 -58.00 55.04
N ALA A 87 27.95 -58.12 55.21
CA ALA A 87 27.05 -56.97 55.26
C ALA A 87 27.39 -55.99 56.40
N ALA A 88 27.72 -56.50 57.59
CA ALA A 88 28.14 -55.68 58.73
C ALA A 88 29.44 -54.90 58.44
N ARG A 89 30.41 -55.53 57.76
CA ARG A 89 31.67 -54.86 57.37
C ARG A 89 31.45 -53.77 56.33
N ALA A 90 30.62 -54.03 55.33
CA ALA A 90 30.25 -53.03 54.33
C ALA A 90 29.54 -51.81 54.97
N LEU A 91 28.64 -52.05 55.94
CA LEU A 91 27.93 -50.99 56.65
C LEU A 91 28.88 -50.12 57.50
N VAL A 92 29.83 -50.73 58.22
CA VAL A 92 30.83 -49.99 59.01
C VAL A 92 31.71 -49.13 58.10
N ALA A 93 32.15 -49.64 56.96
CA ALA A 93 32.92 -48.86 56.00
C ALA A 93 32.11 -47.66 55.46
N ALA A 94 30.84 -47.86 55.11
CA ALA A 94 29.95 -46.78 54.67
C ALA A 94 29.78 -45.68 55.74
N ASN A 95 29.59 -46.06 57.00
CA ASN A 95 29.49 -45.11 58.11
C ASN A 95 30.78 -44.33 58.33
N THR A 96 31.94 -44.97 58.21
CA THR A 96 33.24 -44.29 58.31
C THR A 96 33.42 -43.24 57.21
N TYR A 97 32.96 -43.52 55.98
CA TYR A 97 33.00 -42.54 54.89
C TYR A 97 32.11 -41.32 55.14
N ILE A 98 30.93 -41.52 55.73
CA ILE A 98 30.03 -40.43 56.13
C ILE A 98 30.70 -39.57 57.21
N LEU A 99 31.36 -40.19 58.20
CA LEU A 99 32.07 -39.45 59.24
C LEU A 99 33.21 -38.60 58.68
N TYR A 100 34.02 -39.14 57.76
CA TYR A 100 35.07 -38.36 57.09
C TYR A 100 34.49 -37.18 56.28
N PHE A 101 33.37 -37.38 55.60
CA PHE A 101 32.71 -36.30 54.89
C PHE A 101 32.25 -35.19 55.84
N LEU A 102 31.59 -35.55 56.96
CA LEU A 102 31.12 -34.58 57.95
C LEU A 102 32.27 -33.79 58.60
N GLN A 103 33.38 -34.46 58.94
CA GLN A 103 34.58 -33.80 59.46
C GLN A 103 35.17 -32.82 58.44
N ASN A 104 35.30 -33.24 57.18
CA ASN A 104 35.81 -32.35 56.13
C ASN A 104 34.89 -31.13 55.91
N MET A 105 33.57 -31.29 56.02
CA MET A 105 32.63 -30.18 55.91
C MET A 105 32.74 -29.21 57.08
N ASP A 106 32.91 -29.71 58.31
CA ASP A 106 33.13 -28.86 59.49
C ASP A 106 34.40 -28.01 59.33
N THR A 107 35.51 -28.62 58.90
CA THR A 107 36.75 -27.90 58.61
C THR A 107 36.57 -26.87 57.49
N TRP A 108 35.92 -27.24 56.38
CA TRP A 108 35.75 -26.34 55.22
C TRP A 108 34.85 -25.13 55.49
N MET A 109 33.85 -25.29 56.36
CA MET A 109 32.92 -24.22 56.73
C MET A 109 33.37 -23.41 57.96
N GLY A 110 34.10 -24.04 58.88
CA GLY A 110 34.45 -23.47 60.18
C GLY A 110 35.73 -22.63 60.18
N GLU A 111 36.76 -23.12 59.50
CA GLU A 111 38.10 -22.51 59.49
C GLU A 111 38.21 -21.37 58.47
N ASN A 112 39.28 -20.56 58.59
CA ASN A 112 39.57 -19.44 57.70
C ASN A 112 40.81 -19.77 56.83
N GLY A 113 40.88 -19.19 55.63
CA GLY A 113 41.99 -19.41 54.68
C GLY A 113 41.90 -20.73 53.91
N VAL A 114 43.05 -21.24 53.47
CA VAL A 114 43.17 -22.54 52.78
C VAL A 114 43.17 -23.67 53.80
N VAL A 115 42.21 -24.58 53.68
CA VAL A 115 42.05 -25.76 54.52
C VAL A 115 42.50 -27.03 53.79
N GLU A 116 43.00 -28.02 54.53
CA GLU A 116 43.36 -29.34 54.00
C GLU A 116 42.30 -30.39 54.36
N LEU A 117 41.67 -30.99 53.36
CA LEU A 117 40.63 -32.01 53.54
C LEU A 117 41.15 -33.40 53.13
N THR A 118 40.97 -34.40 53.98
CA THR A 118 41.37 -35.79 53.68
C THR A 118 40.19 -36.56 53.13
N LEU A 119 40.25 -36.94 51.86
CA LEU A 119 39.18 -37.70 51.22
C LEU A 119 39.11 -39.14 51.75
N PRO A 120 37.94 -39.79 51.62
CA PRO A 120 37.75 -41.25 51.78
C PRO A 120 38.83 -42.16 51.18
N SER A 121 39.50 -41.72 50.11
CA SER A 121 40.57 -42.45 49.44
C SER A 121 41.94 -42.32 50.12
N GLY A 122 42.04 -41.56 51.21
CA GLY A 122 43.30 -41.21 51.88
C GLY A 122 44.07 -40.05 51.23
N LYS A 123 43.55 -39.47 50.14
CA LYS A 123 44.18 -38.33 49.45
C LYS A 123 43.79 -37.01 50.13
N THR A 124 44.77 -36.17 50.45
CA THR A 124 44.53 -34.81 50.94
C THR A 124 44.37 -33.81 49.79
N VAL A 125 43.41 -32.90 49.90
CA VAL A 125 43.12 -31.82 48.95
C VAL A 125 43.11 -30.48 49.68
N LYS A 126 43.76 -29.45 49.13
CA LYS A 126 43.73 -28.09 49.68
C LYS A 126 42.64 -27.27 48.98
N LEU A 127 41.76 -26.64 49.73
CA LEU A 127 40.69 -25.78 49.22
C LEU A 127 40.64 -24.47 50.02
N GLU A 128 40.26 -23.37 49.38
CA GLU A 128 39.87 -22.16 50.11
C GLU A 128 38.60 -22.46 50.94
N SER A 129 38.61 -22.12 52.23
CA SER A 129 37.43 -22.19 53.10
C SER A 129 36.30 -21.30 52.57
N ILE A 130 35.06 -21.61 52.97
CA ILE A 130 33.90 -20.80 52.56
C ILE A 130 34.09 -19.33 52.98
N LYS A 131 34.66 -19.08 54.16
CA LYS A 131 34.96 -17.72 54.65
C LYS A 131 36.03 -17.02 53.82
N ALA A 132 37.10 -17.72 53.43
CA ALA A 132 38.12 -17.16 52.54
C ALA A 132 37.55 -16.79 51.15
N LEU A 133 36.64 -17.62 50.62
CA LEU A 133 35.92 -17.32 49.38
C LEU A 133 34.99 -16.11 49.53
N GLN A 134 34.31 -15.95 50.67
CA GLN A 134 33.50 -14.77 50.97
C GLN A 134 34.36 -13.49 51.05
N GLU A 135 35.49 -13.53 51.77
CA GLU A 135 36.44 -12.41 51.84
C GLU A 135 37.01 -12.04 50.45
N LEU A 136 37.29 -13.04 49.60
CA LEU A 136 37.74 -12.83 48.22
C LEU A 136 36.64 -12.22 47.33
N VAL A 137 35.37 -12.53 47.56
CA VAL A 137 34.23 -11.94 46.83
C VAL A 137 33.95 -10.52 47.33
N GLU A 138 34.01 -10.28 48.64
CA GLU A 138 33.89 -8.96 49.24
C GLU A 138 35.06 -8.04 48.82
N GLY A 139 36.28 -8.58 48.72
CA GLY A 139 37.47 -7.85 48.29
C GLY A 139 37.62 -7.64 46.77
N LYS A 140 36.83 -8.34 45.93
CA LYS A 140 36.81 -8.15 44.46
C LYS A 140 35.64 -7.30 43.96
N ALA A 141 34.75 -6.89 44.85
CA ALA A 141 33.79 -5.82 44.58
C ALA A 141 34.45 -4.45 44.85
N ASP A 142 35.47 -4.11 44.06
CA ASP A 142 36.17 -2.83 44.18
C ASP A 142 35.23 -1.70 43.72
N SER A 143 34.67 -0.97 44.67
CA SER A 143 33.75 0.15 44.43
C SER A 143 34.40 1.31 43.67
N SER A 144 35.73 1.34 43.58
CA SER A 144 36.49 2.38 42.90
C SER A 144 36.28 2.39 41.38
N ALA A 145 36.22 1.23 40.72
CA ALA A 145 35.93 1.13 39.28
C ALA A 145 34.46 1.45 38.95
N ILE A 146 33.55 1.16 39.89
CA ILE A 146 32.12 1.44 39.76
C ILE A 146 31.85 2.94 39.89
N ASP A 147 32.60 3.67 40.72
CA ASP A 147 32.39 5.11 40.90
C ASP A 147 32.97 5.97 39.76
N GLU A 148 34.09 5.57 39.13
CA GLU A 148 34.56 6.16 37.87
C GLU A 148 33.59 5.90 36.70
N ILE A 149 33.00 4.69 36.62
CA ILE A 149 31.97 4.37 35.63
C ILE A 149 30.69 5.18 35.91
N LYS A 150 30.25 5.33 37.17
CA LYS A 150 29.10 6.18 37.52
C LYS A 150 29.32 7.66 37.22
N GLU A 151 30.53 8.19 37.39
CA GLU A 151 30.83 9.58 37.03
C GLU A 151 30.85 9.77 35.51
N THR A 152 31.36 8.78 34.77
CA THR A 152 31.36 8.76 33.29
C THR A 152 29.94 8.54 32.70
N VAL A 153 29.09 7.77 33.39
CA VAL A 153 27.70 7.44 32.98
C VAL A 153 26.68 8.49 33.45
N LYS A 154 26.95 9.30 34.49
CA LYS A 154 26.14 10.48 34.84
C LYS A 154 26.01 11.50 33.71
N GLY A 155 26.89 11.47 32.71
CA GLY A 155 26.81 12.28 31.50
C GLY A 155 26.08 11.63 30.32
N LYS A 156 25.72 10.34 30.38
CA LYS A 156 25.13 9.62 29.25
C LYS A 156 24.07 8.59 29.68
N ALA A 157 22.82 9.08 29.68
CA ALA A 157 21.56 8.37 29.47
C ALA A 157 21.14 7.34 30.53
N ASP A 158 20.35 7.80 31.51
CA ASP A 158 19.47 6.93 32.30
C ASP A 158 18.19 6.63 31.50
N ALA A 159 17.57 5.45 31.64
CA ALA A 159 16.36 5.07 30.88
C ALA A 159 15.12 5.95 31.15
N LYS A 160 15.16 6.80 32.19
CA LYS A 160 14.22 7.92 32.36
C LYS A 160 14.39 8.96 31.27
N ASP A 161 15.61 9.21 30.80
CA ASP A 161 15.87 10.04 29.64
C ASP A 161 15.34 9.43 28.36
N VAL A 162 15.21 8.11 28.15
CA VAL A 162 14.62 7.64 26.88
C VAL A 162 13.11 7.90 26.84
N VAL A 163 12.40 7.72 27.96
CA VAL A 163 10.97 8.06 28.07
C VAL A 163 10.79 9.58 28.13
N GLU A 164 11.65 10.31 28.82
CA GLU A 164 11.58 11.77 28.94
C GLU A 164 12.14 12.48 27.71
N ILE A 165 13.06 11.90 26.94
CA ILE A 165 13.51 12.32 25.60
C ILE A 165 12.44 11.94 24.59
N SER A 166 11.80 10.77 24.69
CA SER A 166 10.64 10.43 23.85
C SER A 166 9.47 11.37 24.13
N GLU A 167 9.17 11.68 25.38
CA GLU A 167 8.17 12.67 25.78
C GLU A 167 8.59 14.11 25.44
N LYS A 168 9.86 14.47 25.62
CA LYS A 168 10.38 15.78 25.21
C LYS A 168 10.43 15.89 23.69
N LEU A 169 10.70 14.85 22.91
CA LEU A 169 10.58 14.84 21.44
C LEU A 169 9.12 14.91 21.01
N ASP A 170 8.24 14.17 21.67
CA ASP A 170 6.78 14.23 21.47
C ASP A 170 6.18 15.59 21.84
N LYS A 171 6.82 16.33 22.77
CA LYS A 171 6.44 17.69 23.19
C LYS A 171 7.23 18.81 22.49
N LYS A 172 8.37 18.51 21.87
CA LYS A 172 9.25 19.48 21.18
C LYS A 172 8.85 19.71 19.73
N PHE A 173 8.15 18.75 19.13
CA PHE A 173 7.41 18.97 17.90
C PHE A 173 5.94 19.10 18.25
N ASP A 174 5.41 20.30 18.06
CA ASP A 174 4.01 20.60 18.32
C ASP A 174 3.14 19.61 17.51
N LYS A 175 2.40 18.73 18.20
CA LYS A 175 1.50 17.76 17.55
C LYS A 175 0.27 18.44 16.95
N THR A 176 0.20 19.77 17.08
CA THR A 176 -0.81 20.65 16.54
C THR A 176 -0.15 21.91 15.97
N GLY A 177 0.49 21.76 14.80
CA GLY A 177 0.98 22.89 14.01
C GLY A 177 2.32 23.47 14.49
N GLY A 178 3.35 23.35 13.66
CA GLY A 178 4.63 24.03 13.84
C GLY A 178 5.23 24.36 12.47
N GLU A 179 5.95 25.47 12.39
CA GLU A 179 6.64 25.91 11.16
C GLU A 179 8.07 25.34 11.14
N ILE A 180 8.41 24.58 10.09
CA ILE A 180 9.79 24.12 9.87
C ILE A 180 10.53 25.21 9.11
N ASN A 181 11.35 25.99 9.80
CA ASN A 181 12.18 27.03 9.21
C ASN A 181 13.58 26.49 8.87
N GLY A 182 13.95 26.45 7.59
CA GLY A 182 15.24 25.96 7.09
C GLY A 182 15.11 25.05 5.85
N ASN A 183 16.24 24.62 5.28
CA ASN A 183 16.24 23.68 4.15
C ASN A 183 15.79 22.28 4.61
N VAL A 184 14.75 21.72 3.98
CA VAL A 184 14.22 20.39 4.27
C VAL A 184 14.45 19.47 3.06
N GLN A 185 15.13 18.35 3.26
CA GLN A 185 15.35 17.34 2.22
C GLN A 185 14.53 16.07 2.54
N LEU A 186 13.59 15.71 1.65
CA LEU A 186 12.69 14.57 1.83
C LEU A 186 13.08 13.42 0.89
N ASN A 187 13.87 12.47 1.40
CA ASN A 187 14.41 11.36 0.59
C ASN A 187 13.38 10.28 0.24
N ALA A 188 12.17 10.32 0.81
CA ALA A 188 11.13 9.33 0.59
C ALA A 188 10.22 9.62 -0.62
N GLY A 189 10.39 10.78 -1.28
CA GLY A 189 9.60 11.17 -2.46
C GLY A 189 8.10 11.39 -2.19
N LYS A 190 7.67 11.46 -0.92
CA LYS A 190 6.27 11.69 -0.52
C LYS A 190 6.14 12.28 0.88
N ILE A 191 5.03 12.98 1.14
CA ILE A 191 4.58 13.41 2.47
C ILE A 191 3.28 12.66 2.80
N ASN A 192 3.18 12.10 4.00
CA ASN A 192 1.92 11.53 4.48
C ASN A 192 1.24 12.53 5.41
N SER A 193 -0.03 12.86 5.13
CA SER A 193 -0.91 13.64 6.00
C SER A 193 -1.91 12.70 6.69
N LYS A 194 -2.13 12.86 8.00
CA LYS A 194 -3.12 12.08 8.75
C LYS A 194 -4.31 12.98 9.09
N HIS A 195 -5.52 12.57 8.70
CA HIS A 195 -6.77 13.25 9.03
C HIS A 195 -7.71 12.26 9.72
N GLY A 196 -7.88 12.38 11.04
CA GLY A 196 -8.52 11.35 11.85
C GLY A 196 -7.76 10.03 11.78
N ASP A 197 -8.46 8.93 11.50
CA ASP A 197 -7.85 7.60 11.31
C ASP A 197 -7.30 7.37 9.90
N LYS A 198 -7.54 8.29 8.96
CA LYS A 198 -7.11 8.16 7.56
C LYS A 198 -5.73 8.75 7.35
N VAL A 199 -4.81 7.97 6.81
CA VAL A 199 -3.50 8.45 6.31
C VAL A 199 -3.59 8.62 4.79
N VAL A 200 -3.25 9.80 4.30
CA VAL A 200 -3.22 10.17 2.88
C VAL A 200 -1.79 10.50 2.48
N SER A 201 -1.25 9.76 1.51
CA SER A 201 0.10 10.00 0.96
C SER A 201 0.05 10.96 -0.22
N HIS A 202 0.90 11.98 -0.21
CA HIS A 202 1.13 12.95 -1.29
C HIS A 202 2.52 12.71 -1.87
N THR A 203 2.59 12.09 -3.04
CA THR A 203 3.87 11.80 -3.73
C THR A 203 4.35 13.03 -4.48
N PHE A 204 5.65 13.34 -4.39
CA PHE A 204 6.29 14.37 -5.19
C PHE A 204 6.60 13.86 -6.59
N GLN A 205 6.77 14.77 -7.55
CA GLN A 205 7.16 14.38 -8.90
C GLN A 205 8.65 14.04 -8.94
N ASP A 206 9.04 13.01 -9.70
CA ASP A 206 10.44 12.59 -9.90
C ASP A 206 11.21 13.52 -10.86
N LYS A 207 10.84 14.80 -10.91
CA LYS A 207 11.44 15.83 -11.76
C LYS A 207 11.71 17.07 -10.94
N ASP A 208 12.86 17.68 -11.17
CA ASP A 208 13.20 18.98 -10.59
C ASP A 208 12.20 20.05 -11.09
N GLY A 209 11.64 20.84 -10.18
CA GLY A 209 10.65 21.86 -10.52
C GLY A 209 9.92 22.44 -9.31
N THR A 210 9.03 23.40 -9.57
CA THR A 210 8.13 23.96 -8.54
C THR A 210 6.88 23.09 -8.43
N LEU A 211 6.46 22.76 -7.21
CA LEU A 211 5.21 22.05 -6.95
C LEU A 211 4.00 22.96 -7.18
N ILE A 212 2.97 22.46 -7.86
CA ILE A 212 1.69 23.16 -8.06
C ILE A 212 0.74 22.77 -6.93
N GLN A 213 0.23 23.74 -6.19
CA GLN A 213 -0.78 23.57 -5.13
C GLN A 213 -2.21 23.67 -5.68
N MET A 214 -3.18 23.13 -4.94
CA MET A 214 -4.59 23.38 -5.25
C MET A 214 -4.89 24.88 -5.12
N GLY A 215 -5.45 25.47 -6.16
CA GLY A 215 -5.67 26.90 -6.34
C GLY A 215 -4.68 27.56 -7.29
N ASP A 216 -3.48 26.99 -7.46
CA ASP A 216 -2.47 27.57 -8.35
C ASP A 216 -2.96 27.56 -9.79
N PHE A 217 -2.82 28.70 -10.46
CA PHE A 217 -3.30 28.92 -11.82
C PHE A 217 -4.78 28.54 -12.02
N GLY A 218 -5.60 28.56 -10.95
CA GLY A 218 -7.02 28.20 -10.99
C GLY A 218 -7.32 26.70 -10.95
N LEU A 219 -6.35 25.82 -10.65
CA LEU A 219 -6.55 24.37 -10.60
C LEU A 219 -7.15 23.91 -9.26
N GLY A 220 -8.34 23.30 -9.27
CA GLY A 220 -8.93 22.62 -8.11
C GLY A 220 -9.45 23.52 -6.97
N GLY A 221 -9.29 24.84 -7.07
CA GLY A 221 -9.91 25.84 -6.18
C GLY A 221 -11.06 26.59 -6.87
N THR A 222 -11.61 27.60 -6.21
CA THR A 222 -12.48 28.59 -6.87
C THR A 222 -11.70 29.29 -7.99
N THR A 223 -12.25 29.31 -9.20
CA THR A 223 -11.61 29.86 -10.39
C THR A 223 -11.22 31.33 -10.18
N ILE A 224 -10.07 31.71 -10.74
CA ILE A 224 -9.59 33.09 -10.69
C ILE A 224 -10.54 33.93 -11.52
N TYR A 225 -11.07 35.00 -10.92
CA TYR A 225 -12.01 35.88 -11.59
C TYR A 225 -11.27 36.91 -12.43
N GLU A 226 -11.63 37.03 -13.71
CA GLU A 226 -11.02 37.95 -14.67
C GLU A 226 -11.91 39.19 -14.87
N ARG A 227 -11.34 40.40 -14.66
CA ARG A 227 -12.00 41.70 -14.94
C ARG A 227 -11.21 42.58 -15.87
N GLY A 228 -11.94 43.40 -16.63
CA GLY A 228 -11.46 44.57 -17.33
C GLY A 228 -10.31 44.34 -18.33
N ASN A 229 -9.76 45.45 -18.83
CA ASN A 229 -8.62 45.46 -19.75
C ASN A 229 -7.26 45.30 -19.03
N GLU A 230 -7.26 45.47 -17.69
CA GLU A 230 -6.07 45.41 -16.84
C GLU A 230 -6.31 44.45 -15.68
N SER A 231 -5.98 43.17 -15.88
CA SER A 231 -5.58 42.28 -14.79
C SER A 231 -4.59 41.25 -15.35
N ILE A 232 -3.39 41.73 -15.67
CA ILE A 232 -2.26 40.89 -16.06
C ILE A 232 -1.51 40.52 -14.79
N THR A 233 -1.94 39.45 -14.13
CA THR A 233 -1.10 38.75 -13.15
C THR A 233 -1.17 37.25 -13.40
N GLY A 234 -0.22 36.74 -14.18
CA GLY A 234 0.17 35.33 -14.10
C GLY A 234 -0.15 34.49 -15.34
N GLY A 235 0.88 34.28 -16.18
CA GLY A 235 1.10 33.00 -16.86
C GLY A 235 -0.06 32.39 -17.65
N CYS A 236 0.05 31.07 -17.84
CA CYS A 236 -1.07 30.23 -18.27
C CYS A 236 -1.93 29.88 -17.04
N GLY A 237 -3.25 29.71 -17.22
CA GLY A 237 -4.13 29.33 -16.12
C GLY A 237 -5.61 29.23 -16.50
N PHE A 238 -6.43 28.83 -15.53
CA PHE A 238 -7.87 28.72 -15.62
C PHE A 238 -8.54 29.93 -14.97
N PHE A 239 -9.60 30.42 -15.58
CA PHE A 239 -10.33 31.60 -15.12
C PHE A 239 -11.84 31.47 -15.31
N SER A 240 -12.60 32.37 -14.68
CA SER A 240 -14.04 32.51 -14.86
C SER A 240 -14.45 33.97 -15.08
N ASN A 241 -15.55 34.16 -15.82
CA ASN A 241 -16.30 35.40 -15.90
C ASN A 241 -17.61 35.27 -15.11
N LEU A 242 -18.04 36.37 -14.48
CA LEU A 242 -19.18 36.39 -13.55
C LEU A 242 -20.30 37.33 -14.03
N GLY A 243 -20.28 37.72 -15.30
CA GLY A 243 -21.33 38.45 -15.98
C GLY A 243 -21.38 39.94 -15.72
N TYR A 244 -20.25 40.56 -15.38
CA TYR A 244 -20.17 42.02 -15.22
C TYR A 244 -20.00 42.73 -16.57
N ASP A 245 -20.34 44.02 -16.62
CA ASP A 245 -20.34 44.79 -17.86
C ASP A 245 -18.93 45.06 -18.43
N ASP A 246 -17.88 44.85 -17.63
CA ASP A 246 -16.47 44.96 -18.03
C ASP A 246 -15.80 43.60 -18.32
N ASP A 247 -16.58 42.51 -18.38
CA ASP A 247 -16.08 41.18 -18.70
C ASP A 247 -15.63 41.10 -20.18
N ARG A 248 -14.53 40.39 -20.45
CA ARG A 248 -13.85 40.41 -21.77
C ARG A 248 -14.56 39.67 -22.91
N PHE A 249 -15.53 38.82 -22.58
CA PHE A 249 -16.22 37.96 -23.53
C PHE A 249 -17.70 38.34 -23.56
N ASP A 250 -18.27 38.49 -24.76
CA ASP A 250 -19.71 38.78 -24.94
C ASP A 250 -20.60 37.73 -24.24
N GLY A 251 -20.09 36.50 -24.08
CA GLY A 251 -20.64 35.49 -23.18
C GLY A 251 -20.34 35.84 -21.72
N LYS A 252 -21.15 36.74 -21.15
CA LYS A 252 -21.03 37.31 -19.80
C LYS A 252 -20.62 36.29 -18.72
N TRP A 253 -21.20 35.10 -18.70
CA TRP A 253 -20.93 34.06 -17.70
C TRP A 253 -20.15 32.92 -18.32
N GLY A 254 -19.14 32.37 -17.65
CA GLY A 254 -18.44 31.18 -18.15
C GLY A 254 -17.06 30.98 -17.56
N SER A 255 -16.34 29.99 -18.10
CA SER A 255 -14.99 29.65 -17.67
C SER A 255 -14.08 29.39 -18.86
N GLY A 256 -12.79 29.63 -18.68
CA GLY A 256 -11.82 29.49 -19.75
C GLY A 256 -10.41 29.20 -19.30
N ILE A 257 -9.54 29.08 -20.29
CA ILE A 257 -8.12 28.85 -20.15
C ILE A 257 -7.38 29.98 -20.87
N ARG A 258 -6.41 30.57 -20.17
CA ARG A 258 -5.43 31.51 -20.72
C ARG A 258 -4.15 30.77 -21.05
N LEU A 259 -3.62 31.03 -22.23
CA LEU A 259 -2.35 30.50 -22.73
C LEU A 259 -1.44 31.66 -23.08
N GLN A 260 -0.38 31.86 -22.29
CA GLN A 260 0.59 32.92 -22.52
C GLN A 260 1.71 32.42 -23.46
N TYR A 261 2.01 33.21 -24.49
CA TYR A 261 3.16 32.96 -25.37
C TYR A 261 4.37 33.80 -24.96
N ASP A 262 4.17 35.11 -24.74
CA ASP A 262 5.20 36.02 -24.25
C ASP A 262 4.59 37.07 -23.30
N LYS A 263 5.39 38.04 -22.83
CA LYS A 263 4.94 39.09 -21.89
C LYS A 263 3.71 39.87 -22.38
N ASN A 264 3.57 40.03 -23.70
CA ASN A 264 2.60 40.88 -24.37
C ASN A 264 1.65 40.10 -25.30
N SER A 265 1.85 38.80 -25.51
CA SER A 265 1.03 37.97 -26.39
C SER A 265 0.42 36.78 -25.64
N PHE A 266 -0.90 36.62 -25.74
CA PHE A 266 -1.63 35.57 -25.07
C PHE A 266 -2.95 35.24 -25.79
N TYR A 267 -3.44 34.03 -25.53
CA TYR A 267 -4.60 33.44 -26.15
C TYR A 267 -5.57 32.98 -25.08
N PHE A 268 -6.86 32.98 -25.40
CA PHE A 268 -7.88 32.42 -24.54
C PHE A 268 -8.75 31.44 -25.31
N LEU A 269 -9.16 30.40 -24.60
CA LEU A 269 -10.30 29.57 -24.93
C LEU A 269 -11.32 29.71 -23.81
N PHE A 270 -12.54 30.11 -24.15
CA PHE A 270 -13.58 30.41 -23.17
C PHE A 270 -14.89 29.72 -23.56
N LEU A 271 -15.53 29.07 -22.59
CA LEU A 271 -16.86 28.48 -22.74
C LEU A 271 -17.83 29.34 -21.95
N ASP A 272 -18.81 29.91 -22.65
CA ASP A 272 -19.86 30.69 -22.01
C ASP A 272 -21.00 29.80 -21.47
N GLY A 273 -21.79 30.37 -20.55
CA GLY A 273 -22.96 29.71 -19.95
C GLY A 273 -24.09 29.42 -20.94
N TYR A 274 -24.00 29.95 -22.16
CA TYR A 274 -24.95 29.69 -23.25
C TYR A 274 -24.47 28.57 -24.18
N GLY A 275 -23.35 27.91 -23.86
CA GLY A 275 -22.77 26.82 -24.64
C GLY A 275 -22.05 27.27 -25.91
N ASN A 276 -21.67 28.54 -26.03
CA ASN A 276 -20.74 28.98 -27.09
C ASN A 276 -19.31 28.86 -26.62
N THR A 277 -18.45 28.52 -27.58
CA THR A 277 -17.00 28.60 -27.41
C THR A 277 -16.48 29.88 -28.07
N TRP A 278 -15.61 30.57 -27.36
CA TRP A 278 -14.96 31.79 -27.80
C TRP A 278 -13.47 31.60 -27.78
N THR A 279 -12.80 32.15 -28.79
CA THR A 279 -11.36 32.36 -28.74
C THR A 279 -11.07 33.84 -28.73
N ALA A 280 -10.11 34.23 -27.92
CA ALA A 280 -9.60 35.59 -27.96
C ALA A 280 -8.10 35.58 -28.12
N ILE A 281 -7.62 36.54 -28.92
CA ILE A 281 -6.21 36.68 -29.24
C ILE A 281 -5.79 38.10 -28.93
N HIS A 282 -4.73 38.24 -28.12
CA HIS A 282 -4.02 39.48 -27.91
C HIS A 282 -2.57 39.27 -28.36
N LEU A 283 -2.07 40.15 -29.23
CA LEU A 283 -0.72 40.07 -29.79
C LEU A 283 0.06 41.33 -29.42
N ALA A 284 1.36 41.18 -29.13
CA ALA A 284 2.23 42.27 -28.72
C ALA A 284 2.22 43.50 -29.66
N ASP A 285 2.03 43.28 -30.97
CA ASP A 285 2.01 44.31 -32.01
C ASP A 285 0.64 44.99 -32.20
N LYS A 286 -0.43 44.37 -31.68
CA LYS A 286 -1.81 44.79 -31.86
C LYS A 286 -2.39 45.02 -30.48
N GLN A 287 -2.45 46.28 -30.06
CA GLN A 287 -3.14 46.74 -28.84
C GLN A 287 -4.66 46.45 -28.81
N SER A 288 -5.17 45.55 -29.68
CA SER A 288 -6.57 45.19 -29.78
C SER A 288 -6.78 43.71 -29.50
N PHE A 289 -7.68 43.45 -28.55
CA PHE A 289 -8.21 42.14 -28.26
C PHE A 289 -9.11 41.71 -29.42
N LYS A 290 -8.83 40.55 -30.03
CA LYS A 290 -9.66 40.01 -31.12
C LYS A 290 -10.47 38.83 -30.62
N LEU A 291 -11.73 39.10 -30.31
CA LEU A 291 -12.70 38.07 -29.96
C LEU A 291 -13.24 37.39 -31.23
N LYS A 292 -13.30 36.05 -31.21
CA LYS A 292 -13.83 35.21 -32.27
C LYS A 292 -14.74 34.15 -31.67
N LYS A 293 -16.03 34.22 -31.99
CA LYS A 293 -16.98 33.13 -31.70
C LYS A 293 -16.64 31.92 -32.57
N GLN A 294 -16.58 30.73 -31.96
CA GLN A 294 -16.38 29.48 -32.68
C GLN A 294 -17.72 28.94 -33.18
N TRP A 295 -17.70 28.40 -34.40
CA TRP A 295 -18.85 27.74 -35.01
C TRP A 295 -18.97 26.33 -34.41
N SER A 296 -20.14 25.98 -33.92
CA SER A 296 -20.46 24.70 -33.27
C SER A 296 -21.91 24.30 -33.54
N GLU A 297 -22.31 23.07 -33.21
CA GLU A 297 -23.71 22.62 -33.37
C GLU A 297 -24.72 23.51 -32.61
N ASN A 298 -24.28 24.22 -31.56
CA ASN A 298 -25.14 25.13 -30.79
C ASN A 298 -25.52 26.42 -31.55
N ASN A 299 -24.63 26.92 -32.43
CA ASN A 299 -24.83 28.20 -33.13
C ASN A 299 -24.82 28.07 -34.66
N THR A 300 -24.86 26.84 -35.16
CA THR A 300 -24.91 26.52 -36.60
C THR A 300 -26.01 25.51 -36.92
N THR A 301 -26.33 25.38 -38.20
CA THR A 301 -27.24 24.37 -38.74
C THR A 301 -26.76 24.00 -40.13
N VAL A 302 -27.06 22.80 -40.59
CA VAL A 302 -26.79 22.36 -41.96
C VAL A 302 -28.07 22.48 -42.77
N ASP A 303 -28.01 23.18 -43.90
CA ASP A 303 -29.16 23.27 -44.83
C ASP A 303 -29.34 21.99 -45.66
N GLY A 304 -30.43 21.88 -46.40
CA GLY A 304 -30.77 20.72 -47.23
C GLY A 304 -29.83 20.46 -48.39
N ASN A 305 -28.92 21.39 -48.67
CA ASN A 305 -27.86 21.23 -49.65
C ASN A 305 -26.50 20.88 -48.99
N GLY A 306 -26.46 20.69 -47.66
CA GLY A 306 -25.25 20.30 -46.93
C GLY A 306 -24.34 21.46 -46.50
N PHE A 307 -24.76 22.71 -46.66
CA PHE A 307 -23.95 23.87 -46.25
C PHE A 307 -24.19 24.24 -44.79
N ILE A 308 -23.10 24.55 -44.07
CA ILE A 308 -23.18 25.11 -42.71
C ILE A 308 -23.66 26.56 -42.79
N LYS A 309 -24.72 26.87 -42.04
CA LYS A 309 -25.33 28.19 -41.89
C LYS A 309 -25.46 28.56 -40.41
N LYS A 310 -25.70 29.84 -40.12
CA LYS A 310 -26.00 30.30 -38.75
C LYS A 310 -27.30 29.65 -38.25
N ALA A 311 -27.30 29.14 -37.01
CA ALA A 311 -28.49 28.53 -36.41
C ALA A 311 -29.65 29.53 -36.34
N SER A 312 -30.84 29.08 -36.71
CA SER A 312 -32.04 29.91 -36.88
C SER A 312 -33.31 29.09 -36.67
N PRO A 313 -34.47 29.70 -36.39
CA PRO A 313 -35.75 29.00 -36.50
C PRO A 313 -35.95 28.53 -37.95
N ILE A 314 -35.98 27.22 -38.15
CA ILE A 314 -36.05 26.61 -39.49
C ILE A 314 -37.16 25.56 -39.50
N ILE A 315 -37.90 25.51 -40.59
CA ILE A 315 -38.92 24.52 -40.86
C ILE A 315 -38.51 23.77 -42.13
N LYS A 316 -38.39 22.45 -42.05
CA LYS A 316 -38.19 21.60 -43.22
C LYS A 316 -39.55 21.21 -43.78
N ILE A 317 -39.80 21.43 -45.06
CA ILE A 317 -41.06 21.05 -45.72
C ILE A 317 -40.78 19.96 -46.73
N TYR A 318 -41.49 18.84 -46.61
CA TYR A 318 -41.37 17.67 -47.47
C TYR A 318 -42.49 17.62 -48.52
N PRO A 319 -42.33 16.84 -49.61
CA PRO A 319 -43.24 16.84 -50.75
C PRO A 319 -44.71 16.65 -50.40
N ASN A 320 -45.00 15.73 -49.48
CA ASN A 320 -46.37 15.38 -49.05
C ASN A 320 -46.97 16.37 -48.02
N GLY A 321 -46.26 17.44 -47.66
CA GLY A 321 -46.67 18.37 -46.60
C GLY A 321 -46.25 17.98 -45.19
N HIS A 322 -45.59 16.83 -45.01
CA HIS A 322 -44.86 16.55 -43.78
C HIS A 322 -43.85 17.67 -43.52
N PHE A 323 -43.63 18.02 -42.26
CA PHE A 323 -42.67 19.04 -41.90
C PHE A 323 -41.96 18.70 -40.59
N GLU A 324 -40.75 19.22 -40.45
CA GLU A 324 -39.97 19.15 -39.21
C GLU A 324 -39.65 20.57 -38.73
N THR A 325 -39.71 20.77 -37.42
CA THR A 325 -39.26 22.01 -36.75
C THR A 325 -38.00 21.71 -35.96
N ASN A 326 -37.16 22.72 -35.75
CA ASN A 326 -36.10 22.65 -34.76
C ASN A 326 -36.57 23.32 -33.46
N ASP A 327 -35.78 23.22 -32.39
CA ASP A 327 -36.11 23.80 -31.08
C ASP A 327 -36.48 25.29 -31.18
N LYS A 328 -35.87 26.03 -32.12
CA LYS A 328 -36.12 27.46 -32.32
C LYS A 328 -37.41 27.78 -33.06
N SER A 329 -37.95 26.85 -33.86
CA SER A 329 -39.20 27.00 -34.62
C SER A 329 -40.35 26.18 -34.04
N GLU A 330 -40.19 25.67 -32.81
CA GLU A 330 -41.22 24.91 -32.12
C GLU A 330 -42.54 25.70 -32.04
N GLY A 331 -43.63 25.02 -32.41
CA GLY A 331 -44.97 25.60 -32.44
C GLY A 331 -45.39 26.18 -33.80
N ALA A 332 -44.46 26.33 -34.76
CA ALA A 332 -44.82 26.60 -36.15
C ALA A 332 -45.53 25.39 -36.78
N ILE A 333 -46.42 25.65 -37.73
CA ILE A 333 -47.23 24.61 -38.39
C ILE A 333 -47.17 24.80 -39.90
N VAL A 334 -47.04 23.68 -40.63
CA VAL A 334 -47.17 23.66 -42.09
C VAL A 334 -48.39 22.87 -42.51
N GLN A 335 -49.15 23.43 -43.45
CA GLN A 335 -50.26 22.76 -44.09
C GLN A 335 -50.06 22.75 -45.61
N ARG A 336 -50.12 21.57 -46.24
CA ARG A 336 -50.23 21.46 -47.70
C ARG A 336 -51.67 21.74 -48.11
N LEU A 337 -51.87 22.80 -48.89
CA LEU A 337 -53.18 23.26 -49.35
C LEU A 337 -53.58 22.62 -50.69
N ASP A 338 -52.60 22.42 -51.58
CA ASP A 338 -52.77 21.82 -52.90
C ASP A 338 -51.39 21.33 -53.41
N THR A 339 -51.33 20.77 -54.61
CA THR A 339 -50.09 20.40 -55.30
C THR A 339 -49.15 21.58 -55.42
N GLY A 340 -47.98 21.44 -54.80
CA GLY A 340 -46.96 22.48 -54.73
C GLY A 340 -47.37 23.71 -53.93
N LYS A 341 -48.44 23.67 -53.11
CA LYS A 341 -48.89 24.81 -52.31
C LYS A 341 -48.86 24.51 -50.82
N TYR A 342 -48.06 25.27 -50.07
CA TYR A 342 -47.83 25.09 -48.65
C TYR A 342 -48.08 26.40 -47.89
N LEU A 343 -48.69 26.31 -46.71
CA LEU A 343 -48.95 27.44 -45.82
C LEU A 343 -48.24 27.20 -44.49
N ILE A 344 -47.35 28.11 -44.13
CA ILE A 344 -46.67 28.15 -42.83
C ILE A 344 -47.42 29.13 -41.93
N SER A 345 -47.80 28.68 -40.74
CA SER A 345 -48.56 29.47 -39.76
C SER A 345 -47.84 29.55 -38.41
N ARG A 346 -48.27 30.53 -37.59
CA ARG A 346 -47.69 30.85 -36.27
C ARG A 346 -46.26 31.37 -36.35
N VAL A 347 -46.00 32.16 -37.39
CA VAL A 347 -44.72 32.82 -37.68
C VAL A 347 -44.98 34.29 -38.04
N LEU A 348 -43.95 35.12 -38.01
CA LEU A 348 -43.98 36.56 -38.32
C LEU A 348 -43.28 36.88 -39.65
N GLY A 349 -43.33 35.96 -40.60
CA GLY A 349 -42.62 36.03 -41.88
C GLY A 349 -41.26 35.35 -41.82
N TYR A 350 -40.38 35.69 -42.77
CA TYR A 350 -39.00 35.20 -42.74
C TYR A 350 -38.20 35.84 -41.63
N ASN A 351 -37.22 35.10 -41.12
CA ASN A 351 -36.30 35.63 -40.13
C ASN A 351 -35.54 36.86 -40.66
N SER A 352 -35.57 37.97 -39.92
CA SER A 352 -35.08 39.26 -40.42
C SER A 352 -33.59 39.55 -40.19
N ASP A 353 -32.85 38.68 -39.51
CA ASP A 353 -31.46 38.98 -39.10
C ASP A 353 -30.43 38.95 -40.26
N GLY A 354 -30.85 38.64 -41.49
CA GLY A 354 -30.03 38.61 -42.70
C GLY A 354 -28.94 37.52 -42.75
N ALA A 355 -28.90 36.59 -41.79
CA ALA A 355 -27.77 35.65 -41.64
C ALA A 355 -27.66 34.60 -42.74
N TRP A 356 -28.71 34.38 -43.53
CA TRP A 356 -28.70 33.50 -44.70
C TRP A 356 -28.53 34.27 -46.03
N GLY A 357 -28.29 35.59 -45.96
CA GLY A 357 -28.17 36.51 -47.10
C GLY A 357 -29.40 37.41 -47.28
N VAL A 358 -29.27 38.44 -48.13
CA VAL A 358 -30.28 39.51 -48.34
C VAL A 358 -31.64 38.97 -48.83
N ASN A 359 -31.64 37.81 -49.50
CA ASN A 359 -32.84 37.14 -50.01
C ASN A 359 -33.04 35.73 -49.40
N GLY A 360 -32.34 35.41 -48.30
CA GLY A 360 -32.08 34.04 -47.83
C GLY A 360 -33.15 33.39 -46.94
N GLY A 361 -34.44 33.56 -47.25
CA GLY A 361 -35.53 32.99 -46.45
C GLY A 361 -35.81 31.50 -46.71
N VAL A 362 -35.42 30.99 -47.88
CA VAL A 362 -35.71 29.62 -48.33
C VAL A 362 -34.48 29.00 -49.01
N SER A 363 -34.10 27.79 -48.59
CA SER A 363 -33.15 26.95 -49.32
C SER A 363 -33.91 26.00 -50.23
N VAL A 364 -33.60 26.05 -51.53
CA VAL A 364 -34.25 25.22 -52.56
C VAL A 364 -33.33 24.04 -52.91
N PRO A 365 -33.87 22.82 -53.08
CA PRO A 365 -33.11 21.66 -53.55
C PRO A 365 -32.37 21.95 -54.86
N LYS A 366 -31.09 21.57 -54.90
CA LYS A 366 -30.23 21.71 -56.08
C LYS A 366 -29.78 20.34 -56.60
N ASP A 367 -29.50 20.27 -57.90
CA ASP A 367 -28.82 19.14 -58.52
C ASP A 367 -27.30 19.17 -58.25
N ILE A 368 -26.58 18.19 -58.80
CA ILE A 368 -25.12 18.10 -58.69
C ILE A 368 -24.37 19.27 -59.34
N ASN A 369 -25.01 20.01 -60.23
CA ASN A 369 -24.46 21.18 -60.91
C ASN A 369 -24.79 22.49 -60.16
N GLY A 370 -25.47 22.41 -59.01
CA GLY A 370 -25.90 23.56 -58.22
C GLY A 370 -27.13 24.28 -58.78
N LEU A 371 -27.81 23.70 -59.76
CA LEU A 371 -29.02 24.24 -60.37
C LEU A 371 -30.25 23.86 -59.55
N GLU A 372 -31.13 24.83 -59.28
CA GLU A 372 -32.34 24.57 -58.49
C GLU A 372 -33.31 23.65 -59.25
N LEU A 373 -33.88 22.67 -58.56
CA LEU A 373 -34.80 21.67 -59.15
C LEU A 373 -36.23 22.21 -59.37
N ILE A 374 -36.57 23.30 -58.69
CA ILE A 374 -37.90 23.92 -58.69
C ILE A 374 -37.77 25.45 -58.62
N TYR A 375 -38.78 26.15 -59.12
CA TYR A 375 -39.02 27.54 -58.76
C TYR A 375 -39.81 27.60 -57.44
N VAL A 376 -39.49 28.60 -56.63
CA VAL A 376 -40.27 28.96 -55.44
C VAL A 376 -40.86 30.34 -55.66
N ARG A 377 -42.18 30.46 -55.47
CA ARG A 377 -42.87 31.73 -55.32
C ARG A 377 -43.44 31.78 -53.93
N ASP A 378 -43.19 32.85 -53.23
CA ASP A 378 -43.61 33.01 -51.86
C ASP A 378 -44.35 34.33 -51.63
N LYS A 379 -45.12 34.37 -50.54
CA LYS A 379 -45.86 35.55 -50.12
C LYS A 379 -46.04 35.55 -48.61
N ILE A 380 -45.57 36.60 -47.94
CA ILE A 380 -45.89 36.87 -46.54
C ILE A 380 -47.30 37.49 -46.49
N LEU A 381 -48.17 36.91 -45.68
CA LEU A 381 -49.54 37.38 -45.44
C LEU A 381 -49.54 38.46 -44.35
N SER A 382 -50.61 39.26 -44.28
CA SER A 382 -50.71 40.38 -43.31
C SER A 382 -50.64 39.96 -41.84
N ASN A 383 -50.91 38.68 -41.55
CA ASN A 383 -50.81 38.08 -40.22
C ASN A 383 -49.43 37.45 -39.93
N GLY A 384 -48.45 37.58 -40.83
CA GLY A 384 -47.11 37.00 -40.70
C GLY A 384 -46.97 35.58 -41.27
N ASN A 385 -48.07 34.88 -41.56
CA ASN A 385 -47.99 33.57 -42.20
C ASN A 385 -47.31 33.64 -43.58
N ILE A 386 -46.70 32.53 -44.02
CA ILE A 386 -46.00 32.47 -45.30
C ILE A 386 -46.69 31.46 -46.20
N GLU A 387 -47.13 31.90 -47.38
CA GLU A 387 -47.57 31.01 -48.46
C GLU A 387 -46.39 30.72 -49.38
N ILE A 388 -46.14 29.44 -49.66
CA ILE A 388 -45.11 28.96 -50.58
C ILE A 388 -45.77 28.16 -51.70
N GLN A 389 -45.41 28.48 -52.93
CA GLN A 389 -45.78 27.78 -54.14
C GLN A 389 -44.53 27.25 -54.85
N THR A 390 -44.55 26.00 -55.27
CA THR A 390 -43.45 25.33 -55.97
C THR A 390 -43.85 24.94 -57.39
N PHE A 391 -42.95 25.16 -58.34
CA PHE A 391 -43.15 24.86 -59.76
C PHE A 391 -41.94 24.12 -60.32
N HIS A 392 -42.15 23.26 -61.30
CA HIS A 392 -41.06 22.54 -61.93
C HIS A 392 -40.13 23.52 -62.65
N ARG A 393 -38.82 23.31 -62.49
CA ARG A 393 -37.79 24.07 -63.19
C ARG A 393 -36.98 23.12 -64.06
N GLN A 394 -37.21 23.18 -65.37
CA GLN A 394 -36.61 22.28 -66.36
C GLN A 394 -35.21 22.72 -66.77
N HIS A 395 -34.92 24.03 -66.74
CA HIS A 395 -33.71 24.63 -67.32
C HIS A 395 -33.60 24.43 -68.84
N SER A 396 -34.69 24.72 -69.56
CA SER A 396 -34.82 24.56 -71.02
C SER A 396 -33.78 25.28 -71.89
N HIS A 397 -33.01 26.21 -71.31
CA HIS A 397 -31.90 26.91 -71.96
C HIS A 397 -30.59 26.09 -72.01
N LEU A 398 -30.54 24.96 -71.31
CA LEU A 398 -29.39 24.05 -71.31
C LEU A 398 -29.52 22.96 -72.38
N PRO A 399 -28.42 22.31 -72.80
CA PRO A 399 -28.51 21.12 -73.64
C PRO A 399 -29.37 20.04 -72.99
N GLU A 400 -30.06 19.24 -73.81
CA GLU A 400 -31.11 18.31 -73.38
C GLU A 400 -30.69 17.37 -72.24
N ASP A 401 -29.47 16.85 -72.28
CA ASP A 401 -28.91 15.94 -71.27
C ASP A 401 -28.66 16.61 -69.89
N PHE A 402 -28.58 17.94 -69.85
CA PHE A 402 -28.40 18.72 -68.62
C PHE A 402 -29.70 19.37 -68.13
N GLN A 403 -30.82 19.16 -68.84
CA GLN A 403 -32.12 19.63 -68.39
C GLN A 403 -32.66 18.73 -67.28
N ASN A 404 -33.39 19.34 -66.35
CA ASN A 404 -34.03 18.64 -65.25
C ASN A 404 -35.31 17.94 -65.75
N TRP A 405 -35.18 16.73 -66.29
CA TRP A 405 -36.30 15.91 -66.73
C TRP A 405 -36.95 15.17 -65.55
N ARG A 406 -38.03 15.74 -64.99
CA ARG A 406 -38.77 15.13 -63.88
C ARG A 406 -40.04 14.44 -64.36
N ILE A 407 -40.19 13.16 -64.04
CA ILE A 407 -41.41 12.39 -64.31
C ILE A 407 -42.55 12.95 -63.45
N LYS A 408 -43.67 13.27 -64.10
CA LYS A 408 -44.93 13.69 -63.49
C LYS A 408 -45.77 12.49 -63.08
N GLU A 409 -46.09 11.65 -64.05
CA GLU A 409 -46.88 10.43 -63.87
C GLU A 409 -46.53 9.42 -64.96
N ILE A 410 -46.85 8.15 -64.71
CA ILE A 410 -46.67 7.07 -65.68
C ILE A 410 -48.08 6.64 -66.14
N ILE A 411 -48.39 6.88 -67.41
CA ILE A 411 -49.66 6.50 -68.04
C ILE A 411 -49.35 5.42 -69.08
N ASP A 412 -50.03 4.27 -68.99
CA ASP A 412 -49.86 3.13 -69.92
C ASP A 412 -48.39 2.69 -70.10
N GLY A 413 -47.62 2.74 -69.01
CA GLY A 413 -46.19 2.35 -69.00
C GLY A 413 -45.24 3.39 -69.61
N LYS A 414 -45.73 4.58 -69.98
CA LYS A 414 -44.90 5.67 -70.51
C LYS A 414 -44.82 6.82 -69.51
N PRO A 415 -43.61 7.33 -69.20
CA PRO A 415 -43.47 8.51 -68.36
C PRO A 415 -43.95 9.76 -69.11
N THR A 416 -44.77 10.55 -68.43
CA THR A 416 -45.02 11.95 -68.79
C THR A 416 -44.13 12.83 -67.92
N TYR A 417 -43.63 13.93 -68.47
CA TYR A 417 -42.73 14.84 -67.77
C TYR A 417 -43.45 16.14 -67.43
N TYR A 418 -43.02 16.77 -66.34
CA TYR A 418 -43.45 18.13 -66.03
C TYR A 418 -42.96 19.11 -67.11
N VAL A 419 -43.76 20.14 -67.39
CA VAL A 419 -43.34 21.28 -68.22
C VAL A 419 -42.72 22.36 -67.33
N ASP A 420 -41.75 23.13 -67.86
CA ASP A 420 -41.17 24.26 -67.14
C ASP A 420 -42.26 25.23 -66.62
N GLY A 421 -42.21 25.56 -65.33
CA GLY A 421 -43.18 26.41 -64.66
C GLY A 421 -44.50 25.73 -64.28
N GLU A 422 -44.67 24.43 -64.52
CA GLU A 422 -45.86 23.69 -64.09
C GLU A 422 -45.88 23.52 -62.56
N PRO A 423 -47.02 23.76 -61.86
CA PRO A 423 -47.12 23.52 -60.41
C PRO A 423 -46.77 22.06 -60.07
N CYS A 424 -45.86 21.87 -59.12
CA CYS A 424 -45.47 20.53 -58.68
C CYS A 424 -45.07 20.56 -57.20
N ASP A 425 -45.29 19.45 -56.49
CA ASP A 425 -44.73 19.30 -55.14
C ASP A 425 -43.20 19.30 -55.16
N ILE A 426 -42.60 19.54 -54.00
CA ILE A 426 -41.15 19.44 -53.76
C ILE A 426 -40.63 18.07 -54.30
N PRO A 427 -39.42 17.99 -54.90
CA PRO A 427 -38.90 16.72 -55.42
C PRO A 427 -38.82 15.62 -54.35
N PRO A 428 -39.09 14.34 -54.69
CA PRO A 428 -38.95 13.23 -53.76
C PRO A 428 -37.55 13.19 -53.13
N SER A 429 -37.48 12.77 -51.87
CA SER A 429 -36.21 12.69 -51.11
C SER A 429 -35.48 14.03 -50.93
N THR A 430 -36.17 15.15 -51.15
CA THR A 430 -35.66 16.51 -50.87
C THR A 430 -36.65 17.27 -49.98
N TRP A 431 -36.25 18.43 -49.48
CA TRP A 431 -37.10 19.30 -48.68
C TRP A 431 -36.75 20.77 -48.95
N LEU A 432 -37.65 21.68 -48.58
CA LEU A 432 -37.33 23.11 -48.45
C LEU A 432 -36.91 23.40 -47.02
N ASP A 433 -35.80 24.11 -46.81
CA ASP A 433 -35.52 24.74 -45.52
C ASP A 433 -36.05 26.16 -45.54
N VAL A 434 -37.04 26.44 -44.70
CA VAL A 434 -37.67 27.74 -44.59
C VAL A 434 -37.33 28.37 -43.27
N ARG A 435 -36.72 29.55 -43.31
CA ARG A 435 -36.22 30.26 -42.14
C ARG A 435 -37.22 31.30 -41.68
N VAL A 436 -37.75 31.12 -40.48
CA VAL A 436 -38.92 31.90 -40.02
C VAL A 436 -38.58 32.81 -38.85
N GLU A 437 -39.32 33.91 -38.75
CA GLU A 437 -39.34 34.74 -37.55
C GLU A 437 -40.42 34.19 -36.60
N MET A 438 -40.04 33.85 -35.37
CA MET A 438 -40.97 33.30 -34.39
C MET A 438 -41.54 34.41 -33.50
N PRO A 439 -42.84 34.36 -33.14
CA PRO A 439 -43.41 35.29 -32.17
C PRO A 439 -42.65 35.33 -30.84
N VAL A 440 -42.66 36.48 -30.17
CA VAL A 440 -41.98 36.67 -28.86
C VAL A 440 -42.55 35.72 -27.78
N ASP A 441 -43.82 35.36 -27.90
CA ASP A 441 -44.51 34.40 -27.05
C ASP A 441 -44.39 32.94 -27.52
N SER A 442 -43.51 32.64 -28.49
CA SER A 442 -43.19 31.26 -28.86
C SER A 442 -42.51 30.52 -27.70
N ILE A 443 -42.64 29.18 -27.71
CA ILE A 443 -42.15 28.29 -26.65
C ILE A 443 -40.65 28.54 -26.38
N TRP A 444 -39.85 28.61 -27.45
CA TRP A 444 -38.42 28.86 -27.35
C TRP A 444 -38.10 30.25 -26.78
N ASN A 445 -38.71 31.32 -27.31
CA ASN A 445 -38.44 32.69 -26.84
C ASN A 445 -38.82 32.86 -25.36
N GLN A 446 -39.92 32.23 -24.90
CA GLN A 446 -40.31 32.24 -23.49
C GLN A 446 -39.30 31.50 -22.59
N GLN A 447 -38.75 30.37 -23.04
CA GLN A 447 -37.75 29.62 -22.27
C GLN A 447 -36.42 30.38 -22.13
N HIS A 448 -36.04 31.20 -23.13
CA HIS A 448 -34.83 32.04 -23.03
C HIS A 448 -35.07 33.29 -22.20
N ALA A 449 -36.22 33.94 -22.32
CA ALA A 449 -36.57 35.10 -21.50
C ALA A 449 -36.67 34.80 -19.99
N GLN A 450 -36.87 33.53 -19.59
CA GLN A 450 -36.85 33.09 -18.19
C GLN A 450 -35.43 32.75 -17.67
N LYS A 451 -34.45 32.65 -18.57
CA LYS A 451 -33.04 32.32 -18.26
C LYS A 451 -32.12 33.54 -18.25
N GLU A 452 -32.53 34.63 -18.89
CA GLU A 452 -31.96 35.98 -18.71
C GLU A 452 -32.43 36.59 -17.40
#